data_AF-A0A1M5YZT9-F1
#
_entry.id   AF-A0A1M5YZT9-F1
#
_cell.length_a   1.000
_cell.length_b   1.000
_cell.length_c   1.000
_cell.angle_alpha   90.00
_cell.angle_beta   90.00
_cell.angle_gamma   90.00
#
_symmetry.space_group_name_H-M   'P 1'
#
loop_
_entity.id
_entity.type
_entity.pdbx_description
1 polymer ?
#
loop_
_entity_poly.entity_id
_entity_poly.type
_entity_poly.pdbx_seq_one_letter_code
_entity_poly.pdbx_strand_id
1 'polypeptide(L)'
;MEPNNRNYYDETRDYDDVMSVKDWFTTELILAIPIVNIVMLFVWGFGGNVNENKKNYCRASLIIGVIALVLYIIISLVTGEPVDLYWR
;
A
#
# COMPACT_ATOMS: atom_id res chain seq x y z
N MET A 1 3.10 2.94 48.84
CA MET A 1 2.21 2.44 47.78
C MET A 1 2.45 3.36 46.59
N GLU A 2 3.21 2.92 45.59
CA GLU A 2 3.43 3.73 44.38
C GLU A 2 2.13 3.76 43.57
N PRO A 3 1.69 4.92 43.06
CA PRO A 3 0.58 4.96 42.13
C PRO A 3 0.97 4.15 40.89
N ASN A 4 0.13 3.16 40.55
CA ASN A 4 0.27 2.32 39.36
C ASN A 4 0.21 3.19 38.09
N ASN A 5 1.36 3.71 37.66
CA ASN A 5 1.53 4.58 36.49
C ASN A 5 1.52 3.77 35.18
N ARG A 6 0.42 3.05 34.94
CA ARG A 6 0.15 2.36 33.66
C ARG A 6 -0.70 3.18 32.69
N ASN A 7 -1.17 4.35 33.11
CA ASN A 7 -2.11 5.18 32.33
C ASN A 7 -1.45 6.39 31.64
N TYR A 8 -0.16 6.66 31.86
CA TYR A 8 0.52 7.82 31.23
C TYR A 8 1.05 7.52 29.82
N TYR A 9 1.22 6.24 29.47
CA TYR A 9 1.74 5.81 28.15
C TYR A 9 0.65 5.49 27.12
N ASP A 10 -0.63 5.60 27.49
CA ASP A 10 -1.77 5.27 26.62
C ASP A 10 -2.48 6.51 26.07
N GLU A 11 -2.11 7.72 26.52
CA GLU A 11 -2.79 8.98 26.16
C GLU A 11 -2.30 9.64 24.86
N THR A 12 -1.27 9.12 24.17
CA THR A 12 -0.68 9.80 23.00
C THR A 12 -0.55 8.95 21.74
N ARG A 13 -1.11 7.74 21.70
CA ARG A 13 -1.20 6.99 20.44
C ARG A 13 -2.55 7.27 19.82
N ASP A 14 -2.56 8.24 18.90
CA ASP A 14 -3.67 8.47 17.97
C ASP A 14 -3.71 7.27 17.01
N TYR A 15 -4.29 6.17 17.49
CA TYR A 15 -4.56 5.02 16.65
C TYR A 15 -5.72 5.38 15.75
N ASP A 16 -5.44 5.44 14.45
CA ASP A 16 -6.47 5.60 13.45
C ASP A 16 -7.58 4.57 13.62
N ASP A 17 -8.83 5.04 13.63
CA ASP A 17 -10.00 4.17 13.67
C ASP A 17 -9.97 3.18 12.49
N VAL A 18 -10.48 1.97 12.74
CA VAL A 18 -10.61 0.95 11.70
C VAL A 18 -11.55 1.48 10.62
N MET A 19 -11.06 1.49 9.38
CA MET A 19 -11.85 1.91 8.23
C MET A 19 -13.07 1.01 8.03
N SER A 20 -14.23 1.63 7.82
CA SER A 20 -15.47 0.90 7.55
C SER A 20 -15.47 0.27 6.15
N VAL A 21 -16.41 -0.66 5.90
CA VAL A 21 -16.58 -1.28 4.57
C VAL A 21 -16.83 -0.22 3.49
N LYS A 22 -17.56 0.85 3.80
CA LYS A 22 -17.84 1.95 2.86
C LYS A 22 -16.55 2.69 2.47
N ASP A 23 -15.64 2.88 3.41
CA ASP A 23 -14.39 3.59 3.17
C ASP A 23 -13.44 2.73 2.32
N TRP A 24 -13.41 1.42 2.57
CA TRP A 24 -12.69 0.46 1.73
C TRP A 24 -13.27 0.38 0.31
N PHE A 25 -14.59 0.29 0.20
CA PHE A 25 -15.26 0.28 -1.10
C PHE A 25 -14.92 1.51 -1.95
N THR A 26 -14.92 2.70 -1.33
CA THR A 26 -14.56 3.95 -2.03
C THR A 26 -13.08 3.95 -2.43
N THR A 27 -12.22 3.42 -1.58
CA THR A 27 -10.78 3.32 -1.85
C THR A 27 -10.53 2.42 -3.05
N GLU A 28 -11.09 1.21 -3.06
CA GLU A 28 -10.95 0.25 -4.15
C GLU A 28 -11.58 0.77 -5.46
N LEU A 29 -12.69 1.51 -5.40
CA LEU A 29 -13.29 2.12 -6.58
C LEU A 29 -12.36 3.14 -7.26
N ILE A 30 -11.65 3.95 -6.47
CA ILE A 30 -10.66 4.90 -6.99
C ILE A 30 -9.45 4.16 -7.59
N LEU A 31 -8.99 3.10 -6.91
CA LEU A 31 -7.87 2.27 -7.37
C LEU A 31 -8.24 1.37 -8.57
N ALA A 32 -9.52 1.18 -8.88
CA ALA A 32 -9.93 0.45 -10.09
C ALA A 32 -9.54 1.18 -11.39
N ILE A 33 -9.32 2.50 -11.34
CA ILE A 33 -8.92 3.29 -12.50
C ILE A 33 -7.39 3.20 -12.65
N PRO A 34 -6.83 2.62 -13.73
CA PRO A 34 -5.41 2.23 -13.79
C PRO A 34 -4.40 3.37 -13.54
N ILE A 35 -4.58 4.52 -14.20
CA ILE A 35 -3.65 5.65 -14.05
C ILE A 35 -3.81 6.30 -12.66
N VAL A 36 -5.05 6.43 -12.20
CA VAL A 36 -5.35 7.03 -10.88
C VAL A 36 -4.83 6.12 -9.77
N ASN A 37 -4.92 4.80 -9.91
CA ASN A 37 -4.40 3.84 -8.95
C ASN A 37 -2.94 4.14 -8.60
N ILE A 38 -2.07 4.17 -9.61
CA ILE A 38 -0.65 4.40 -9.40
C ILE A 38 -0.41 5.72 -8.69
N VAL A 39 -1.04 6.82 -9.13
CA VAL A 39 -0.89 8.14 -8.50
C VAL A 39 -1.37 8.12 -7.04
N MET A 40 -2.55 7.55 -6.80
CA MET A 40 -3.18 7.53 -5.49
C MET A 40 -2.42 6.65 -4.49
N LEU A 41 -1.76 5.58 -4.93
CA LEU A 41 -0.87 4.78 -4.08
C LEU A 41 0.27 5.63 -3.48
N PHE A 42 0.85 6.56 -4.25
CA PHE A 42 1.86 7.48 -3.72
C PHE A 42 1.25 8.56 -2.83
N VAL A 43 0.14 9.19 -3.27
CA VAL A 43 -0.53 10.25 -2.52
C VAL A 43 -0.97 9.75 -1.14
N TRP A 44 -1.57 8.56 -1.06
CA TRP A 44 -2.03 7.99 0.20
C TRP A 44 -0.94 7.27 0.99
N GLY A 45 0.01 6.61 0.32
CA GLY A 45 1.12 5.92 0.97
C GLY A 45 2.12 6.85 1.67
N PHE A 46 2.24 8.10 1.21
CA PHE A 46 3.21 9.07 1.75
C PHE A 46 2.58 10.37 2.24
N GLY A 47 1.26 10.53 2.15
CA GLY A 47 0.53 11.70 2.65
C GLY A 47 0.47 11.80 4.18
N GLY A 48 0.47 13.02 4.72
CA GLY A 48 0.45 13.25 6.17
C GLY A 48 -0.90 13.04 6.85
N ASN A 49 -2.02 13.27 6.16
CA ASN A 49 -3.38 13.22 6.71
C ASN A 49 -4.20 12.10 6.05
N VAL A 50 -3.75 10.86 6.24
CA VAL A 50 -4.38 9.66 5.66
C VAL A 50 -4.34 8.57 6.72
N ASN A 51 -5.49 7.92 6.92
CA ASN A 51 -5.65 6.81 7.86
C ASN A 51 -4.58 5.73 7.65
N GLU A 52 -3.97 5.29 8.74
CA GLU A 52 -2.81 4.42 8.77
C GLU A 52 -3.10 3.05 8.11
N ASN A 53 -4.34 2.55 8.18
CA ASN A 53 -4.73 1.32 7.48
C ASN A 53 -4.61 1.48 5.95
N LYS A 54 -5.11 2.59 5.41
CA LYS A 54 -5.03 2.91 3.97
C LYS A 54 -3.61 3.19 3.53
N LYS A 55 -2.87 3.93 4.34
CA LYS A 55 -1.47 4.26 4.10
C LYS A 55 -0.61 3.00 4.02
N ASN A 56 -0.80 2.07 4.96
CA ASN A 56 -0.06 0.82 4.98
C ASN A 56 -0.47 -0.12 3.83
N TYR A 57 -1.75 -0.16 3.46
CA TYR A 57 -2.18 -0.82 2.23
C TYR A 57 -1.45 -0.26 1.01
N CYS A 58 -1.40 1.07 0.84
CA CYS A 58 -0.76 1.68 -0.32
C CYS A 58 0.74 1.39 -0.37
N ARG A 59 1.44 1.48 0.77
CA ARG A 59 2.86 1.12 0.89
C ARG A 59 3.10 -0.35 0.56
N ALA A 60 2.26 -1.26 1.08
CA ALA A 60 2.36 -2.68 0.78
C ALA A 60 2.15 -2.96 -0.71
N SER A 61 1.14 -2.36 -1.34
CA SER A 61 0.88 -2.47 -2.77
C SER A 61 2.05 -1.97 -3.62
N LEU A 62 2.70 -0.87 -3.24
CA LEU A 62 3.91 -0.38 -3.91
C LEU A 62 5.08 -1.36 -3.77
N ILE A 63 5.32 -1.90 -2.57
CA ILE A 63 6.37 -2.90 -2.33
C ILE A 63 6.12 -4.16 -3.16
N ILE A 64 4.89 -4.66 -3.19
CA ILE A 64 4.49 -5.81 -4.00
C ILE A 64 4.70 -5.51 -5.49
N GLY A 65 4.34 -4.31 -5.95
CA GLY A 65 4.57 -3.89 -7.33
C GLY A 65 6.06 -3.90 -7.72
N VAL A 66 6.93 -3.40 -6.84
CA VAL A 66 8.39 -3.45 -7.05
C VAL A 66 8.90 -4.89 -7.08
N ILE A 67 8.44 -5.74 -6.17
CA ILE A 67 8.81 -7.16 -6.14
C ILE A 67 8.39 -7.85 -7.44
N ALA A 68 7.14 -7.64 -7.88
CA ALA A 68 6.63 -8.20 -9.12
C ALA A 68 7.44 -7.75 -10.35
N LEU A 69 7.81 -6.47 -10.41
CA LEU A 69 8.66 -5.93 -11.47
C LEU A 69 10.04 -6.59 -11.48
N VAL A 70 10.68 -6.74 -10.32
CA VAL A 70 12.00 -7.39 -10.21
C VAL A 70 11.92 -8.85 -10.63
N LEU A 71 10.90 -9.59 -10.17
CA LEU A 71 10.69 -10.99 -10.56
C LEU A 71 10.44 -11.12 -12.06
N TYR A 72 9.63 -10.23 -12.65
CA TYR A 72 9.40 -10.19 -14.09
C TYR A 72 10.71 -10.05 -14.87
N ILE A 73 11.57 -9.09 -14.48
CA ILE A 73 12.87 -8.87 -15.11
C ILE A 73 13.76 -10.12 -15.00
N ILE A 74 13.85 -10.74 -13.81
CA ILE A 74 14.68 -11.94 -13.62
C ILE A 74 14.19 -13.09 -14.51
N ILE A 75 12.88 -13.33 -14.54
CA ILE A 75 12.30 -14.41 -15.37
C ILE A 75 12.60 -14.15 -16.84
N SER A 76 12.36 -12.93 -17.34
CA SER A 76 12.64 -12.56 -18.73
C SER A 76 14.11 -12.76 -19.12
N LEU A 77 15.05 -12.45 -18.21
CA LEU A 77 16.48 -12.66 -18.47
C LEU A 77 16.89 -14.13 -18.45
N VAL A 78 16.27 -14.95 -17.59
CA VAL A 78 16.60 -16.38 -17.45
C VAL A 78 15.97 -17.22 -18.56
N THR A 79 14.72 -16.96 -18.94
CA THR A 79 14.04 -17.74 -19.99
C THR A 79 14.55 -17.39 -21.37
N GLY A 80 15.26 -16.27 -21.54
CA GLY A 80 15.94 -15.92 -22.80
C GLY A 80 14.98 -15.66 -23.97
N GLU A 81 13.69 -15.51 -23.69
CA GLU A 81 12.65 -15.18 -24.65
C GLU A 81 12.45 -13.67 -24.60
N PRO A 82 12.97 -12.90 -25.57
CA PRO A 82 12.53 -11.54 -25.75
C PRO A 82 11.00 -11.56 -25.91
N VAL A 83 10.27 -10.69 -25.18
CA VAL A 83 8.81 -10.52 -25.35
C VAL A 83 8.44 -10.23 -26.82
N ASP A 84 9.46 -9.86 -27.57
CA ASP A 84 9.58 -9.62 -28.99
C ASP A 84 9.57 -10.82 -29.95
N LEU A 85 9.40 -12.05 -29.44
CA LEU A 85 9.20 -13.22 -30.31
C LEU A 85 7.73 -13.56 -30.60
N TYR A 86 6.76 -12.89 -29.96
CA TYR A 86 5.34 -13.25 -30.03
C TYR A 86 4.50 -12.47 -31.07
N TRP A 87 5.11 -11.55 -31.80
CA TRP A 87 4.42 -10.65 -32.73
C TRP A 87 5.14 -10.46 -34.08
N ARG A 88 6.00 -11.41 -34.44
CA ARG A 88 6.57 -11.56 -35.79
C ARG A 88 5.91 -12.70 -36.53
#